data_AF-A0A359KG47-F1
#
_entry.id   AF-A0A359KG47-F1
#
_cell.length_a   1.000
_cell.length_b   1.000
_cell.length_c   1.000
_cell.angle_alpha   90.00
_cell.angle_beta   90.00
_cell.angle_gamma   90.00
#
_symmetry.space_group_name_H-M   'P 1'
#
loop_
_entity.id
_entity.type
_entity.pdbx_description
1 polymer ?
#
loop_
_entity_poly.entity_id
_entity_poly.type
_entity_poly.pdbx_seq_one_letter_code
_entity_poly.pdbx_strand_id
1 'polypeptide(L)'
;MLKHAILAAALLAGAACAPAPEAEPSSRAVGMANPASVNCQREGGKSEIRRDAQGGEYGVCVFEDGRQCEEWALFRDKRCVAPKAAE
;
A
#
# COMPACT_ATOMS: atom_id res chain seq x y z
N MET A 1 -29.89 -69.47 15.18
CA MET A 1 -28.57 -69.50 14.50
C MET A 1 -28.45 -68.26 13.62
N LEU A 2 -27.89 -67.17 14.13
CA LEU A 2 -27.12 -66.21 13.33
C LEU A 2 -26.20 -65.45 14.27
N LYS A 3 -24.93 -65.46 13.91
CA LYS A 3 -23.75 -65.34 14.75
C LYS A 3 -23.02 -64.08 14.31
N HIS A 4 -23.13 -63.01 15.07
CA HIS A 4 -22.37 -61.76 14.90
C HIS A 4 -22.15 -61.20 16.31
N ALA A 5 -21.17 -61.66 17.09
CA ALA A 5 -19.74 -61.48 16.88
C ALA A 5 -19.35 -60.00 16.69
N ILE A 6 -19.05 -59.37 17.83
CA ILE A 6 -17.76 -58.69 18.07
C ILE A 6 -17.61 -57.22 17.62
N LEU A 7 -17.21 -56.46 18.65
CA LEU A 7 -16.39 -55.25 18.72
C LEU A 7 -17.04 -53.89 18.42
N ALA A 8 -17.29 -53.20 19.54
CA ALA A 8 -17.45 -51.76 19.66
C ALA A 8 -16.39 -51.00 18.84
N ALA A 9 -16.86 -50.22 17.88
CA ALA A 9 -16.03 -49.24 17.20
C ALA A 9 -15.71 -48.10 18.20
N ALA A 10 -14.45 -48.01 18.60
CA ALA A 10 -13.93 -46.91 19.38
C ALA A 10 -14.00 -45.61 18.56
N LEU A 11 -14.90 -44.70 18.94
CA LEU A 11 -14.97 -43.33 18.41
C LEU A 11 -13.86 -42.50 19.06
N LEU A 12 -12.70 -42.44 18.41
CA LEU A 12 -11.66 -41.46 18.70
C LEU A 12 -12.10 -40.11 18.11
N ALA A 13 -12.68 -39.25 18.96
CA ALA A 13 -12.94 -37.86 18.63
C ALA A 13 -11.63 -37.05 18.67
N GLY A 14 -10.95 -36.96 17.53
CA GLY A 14 -9.83 -36.03 17.35
C GLY A 14 -10.35 -34.60 17.34
N ALA A 15 -9.88 -33.77 18.27
CA ALA A 15 -10.13 -32.33 18.27
C ALA A 15 -9.46 -31.70 17.04
N ALA A 16 -10.27 -31.31 16.05
CA ALA A 16 -9.82 -30.51 14.93
C ALA A 16 -9.53 -29.09 15.42
N CYS A 17 -8.26 -28.73 15.58
CA CYS A 17 -7.84 -27.33 15.61
C CYS A 17 -8.08 -26.76 14.21
N ALA A 18 -9.17 -26.01 14.03
CA ALA A 18 -9.32 -25.16 12.86
C ALA A 18 -8.25 -24.06 12.93
N PRO A 19 -7.52 -23.77 11.83
CA PRO A 19 -6.70 -22.56 11.77
C PRO A 19 -7.61 -21.35 11.95
N ALA A 20 -7.20 -20.41 12.80
CA ALA A 20 -7.88 -19.13 12.96
C ALA A 20 -7.96 -18.44 11.58
N PRO A 21 -9.05 -17.72 11.28
CA PRO A 21 -9.11 -16.92 10.05
C PRO A 21 -7.92 -15.95 10.06
N GLU A 22 -7.07 -16.09 9.06
CA GLU A 22 -5.96 -15.18 8.81
C GLU A 22 -6.56 -13.78 8.69
N ALA A 23 -6.07 -12.85 9.51
CA ALA A 23 -6.53 -11.48 9.47
C ALA A 23 -6.17 -10.91 8.09
N GLU A 24 -7.17 -10.78 7.22
CA GLU A 24 -7.10 -10.01 5.98
C GLU A 24 -6.37 -8.70 6.28
N PRO A 25 -5.34 -8.30 5.50
CA PRO A 25 -4.65 -7.05 5.74
C PRO A 25 -5.70 -5.95 5.68
N SER A 26 -6.01 -5.35 6.85
CA SER A 26 -6.94 -4.23 6.89
C SER A 26 -6.39 -3.24 5.90
N SER A 27 -7.14 -2.93 4.85
CA SER A 27 -6.88 -1.77 4.02
C SER A 27 -7.00 -0.58 4.96
N ARG A 28 -5.88 -0.23 5.62
CA ARG A 28 -5.76 1.01 6.36
C ARG A 28 -6.20 2.04 5.35
N ALA A 29 -7.31 2.70 5.62
CA ALA A 29 -7.66 3.91 4.92
C ALA A 29 -6.43 4.80 5.07
N VAL A 30 -5.60 4.82 4.01
CA VAL A 30 -4.51 5.76 3.87
C VAL A 30 -5.17 7.11 4.11
N GLY A 31 -4.60 7.92 5.01
CA GLY A 31 -5.21 9.17 5.45
C GLY A 31 -5.60 10.08 4.29
N MET A 32 -6.17 11.24 4.62
CA MET A 32 -6.50 12.27 3.60
C MET A 32 -5.36 12.43 2.59
N ALA A 33 -5.70 12.41 1.30
CA ALA A 33 -4.71 12.50 0.23
C ALA A 33 -3.82 13.74 0.40
N ASN A 34 -2.53 13.61 0.07
CA ASN A 34 -1.60 14.73 0.11
C ASN A 34 -2.08 15.83 -0.87
N PRO A 35 -2.35 17.06 -0.41
CA PRO A 35 -2.86 18.13 -1.28
C PRO A 35 -1.89 18.50 -2.41
N ALA A 36 -0.57 18.38 -2.20
CA ALA A 36 0.42 18.64 -3.22
C ALA A 36 0.36 17.59 -4.34
N SER A 37 0.21 16.32 -3.98
CA SER A 37 0.06 15.21 -4.94
C SER A 37 -1.28 15.27 -5.68
N VAL A 38 -2.36 15.71 -5.02
CA VAL A 38 -3.64 16.00 -5.69
C VAL A 38 -3.51 17.17 -6.66
N ASN A 39 -2.79 18.23 -6.28
CA ASN A 39 -2.52 19.35 -7.18
C ASN A 39 -1.72 18.89 -8.39
N CYS A 40 -0.67 18.08 -8.22
CA CYS A 40 0.10 17.52 -9.33
C CYS A 40 -0.79 16.83 -10.38
N GLN A 41 -1.71 15.97 -9.93
CA GLN A 41 -2.67 15.29 -10.82
C GLN A 41 -3.60 16.28 -11.53
N ARG A 42 -4.06 17.33 -10.84
CA ARG A 42 -4.90 18.39 -11.43
C ARG A 42 -4.16 19.22 -12.49
N GLU A 43 -2.86 19.43 -12.33
CA GLU A 43 -2.01 20.09 -13.32
C GLU A 43 -1.69 19.18 -14.52
N GLY A 44 -2.11 17.91 -14.48
CA GLY A 44 -1.86 16.91 -15.54
C GLY A 44 -0.55 16.16 -15.40
N GLY A 45 0.08 16.19 -14.21
CA GLY A 45 1.27 15.42 -13.91
C GLY A 45 0.98 14.16 -13.09
N LYS A 46 2.00 13.31 -12.97
CA LYS A 46 2.01 12.13 -12.09
C LYS A 46 2.86 12.43 -10.86
N SER A 47 2.31 12.12 -9.68
CA SER A 47 3.01 12.23 -8.41
C SER A 47 3.97 11.07 -8.20
N GLU A 48 5.22 11.36 -7.88
CA GLU A 48 6.27 10.39 -7.53
C GLU A 48 6.94 10.77 -6.22
N ILE A 49 7.01 9.83 -5.27
CA ILE A 49 7.81 10.00 -4.06
C ILE A 49 9.24 9.52 -4.37
N ARG A 50 10.23 10.38 -4.12
CA ARG A 50 11.65 10.09 -4.29
C ARG A 50 12.38 10.27 -2.95
N ARG A 51 13.58 9.71 -2.85
CA ARG A 51 14.47 9.88 -1.68
C ARG A 51 15.71 10.67 -2.08
N ASP A 52 16.19 11.55 -1.19
CA ASP A 52 17.52 12.15 -1.30
C ASP A 52 18.60 11.22 -0.71
N ALA A 53 19.90 11.55 -0.83
CA ALA A 53 20.96 10.70 -0.24
C ALA A 53 20.95 10.64 1.29
N GLN A 54 20.25 11.56 1.95
CA GLN A 54 20.03 11.50 3.40
C GLN A 54 18.85 10.59 3.76
N GLY A 55 18.17 10.01 2.76
CA GLY A 55 17.01 9.13 2.92
C GLY A 55 15.68 9.89 3.10
N GLY A 56 15.69 11.22 3.01
CA GLY A 56 14.51 12.07 3.11
C GLY A 56 13.60 11.90 1.90
N GLU A 57 12.30 11.71 2.14
CA GLU A 57 11.31 11.61 1.07
C GLU A 57 10.83 12.99 0.60
N TYR A 58 10.68 13.15 -0.71
CA TYR A 58 10.10 14.34 -1.32
C TYR A 58 9.22 13.97 -2.52
N GLY A 59 8.22 14.80 -2.81
CA GLY A 59 7.30 14.62 -3.92
C GLY A 59 7.79 15.32 -5.18
N VAL A 60 7.72 14.64 -6.32
CA VAL A 60 7.97 15.19 -7.66
C VAL A 60 6.74 15.00 -8.53
N CYS A 61 6.31 16.08 -9.16
CA CYS A 61 5.32 16.06 -10.22
C CYS A 61 6.00 15.91 -11.58
N VAL A 62 5.75 14.79 -12.26
CA VAL A 62 6.31 14.46 -13.58
C VAL A 62 5.24 14.64 -14.65
N PHE A 63 5.53 15.44 -15.67
CA PHE A 63 4.64 15.68 -16.79
C PHE A 63 5.03 14.84 -18.02
N GLU A 64 4.08 14.62 -18.93
CA GLU A 64 4.28 13.87 -20.19
C GLU A 64 5.34 14.52 -21.11
N ASP A 65 5.54 15.84 -21.02
CA ASP A 65 6.57 16.59 -21.73
C ASP A 65 7.98 16.42 -21.12
N GLY A 66 8.11 15.61 -20.06
CA GLY A 66 9.34 15.37 -19.32
C GLY A 66 9.68 16.42 -18.28
N ARG A 67 8.89 17.50 -18.14
CA ARG A 67 9.06 18.50 -17.10
C ARG A 67 8.86 17.86 -15.73
N GLN A 68 9.68 18.26 -14.77
CA GLN A 68 9.62 17.76 -13.40
C GLN A 68 9.61 18.95 -12.45
N CYS A 69 8.67 18.95 -11.51
CA CYS A 69 8.53 20.02 -10.52
C CYS A 69 8.43 19.42 -9.12
N GLU A 70 9.06 20.02 -8.11
CA GLU A 70 8.81 19.68 -6.72
C GLU A 70 7.34 20.01 -6.35
N GLU A 71 6.63 19.05 -5.76
CA GLU A 71 5.17 19.13 -5.63
C GLU A 71 4.71 20.26 -4.71
N TRP A 72 5.45 20.53 -3.63
CA TRP A 72 5.06 21.57 -2.68
C TRP A 72 5.27 22.97 -3.23
N ALA A 73 6.33 23.22 -3.98
CA ALA A 73 6.57 24.47 -4.70
C ALA A 73 5.49 24.68 -5.78
N LEU A 74 5.12 23.62 -6.51
CA LEU A 74 4.02 23.69 -7.48
C LEU A 74 2.68 24.02 -6.79
N PHE A 75 2.40 23.40 -5.64
CA PHE A 75 1.16 23.61 -4.91
C PHE A 75 1.06 24.98 -4.23
N ARG A 76 2.06 25.36 -3.43
CA ARG A 76 2.03 26.59 -2.60
C ARG A 76 2.41 27.84 -3.39
N ASP A 77 3.46 27.74 -4.20
CA ASP A 77 4.05 28.90 -4.86
C ASP A 77 3.60 29.04 -6.31
N LYS A 78 2.85 28.05 -6.83
CA LYS A 78 2.40 27.99 -8.24
C LYS A 78 3.56 28.09 -9.22
N ARG A 79 4.74 27.60 -8.79
CA ARG A 79 5.98 27.64 -9.56
C ARG A 79 6.51 26.23 -9.74
N CYS A 80 6.91 25.92 -10.97
CA CYS A 80 7.71 24.72 -11.22
C CYS A 80 9.15 24.98 -10.76
N VAL A 81 9.57 24.34 -9.68
CA VAL A 81 10.96 24.30 -9.23
C VAL A 81 11.50 22.91 -9.55
N ALA A 82 12.63 22.84 -10.24
CA ALA A 82 13.27 21.56 -10.55
C ALA A 82 13.54 20.78 -9.25
N PRO A 83 13.25 19.46 -9.21
CA PRO A 83 13.56 18.64 -8.06
C PRO A 83 15.05 18.69 -7.72
N LYS A 84 15.40 18.60 -6.44
CA LYS A 84 16.80 18.43 -6.06
C LYS A 84 17.37 17.19 -6.73
N ALA A 85 18.60 17.30 -7.23
CA ALA A 85 19.34 16.13 -7.68
C ALA A 85 19.49 15.14 -6.51
N ALA A 86 19.45 13.85 -6.82
CA ALA A 86 19.97 12.84 -5.92
C ALA A 86 21.50 12.97 -5.94
N GLU A 87 22.05 13.93 -5.20
CA GLU A 87 23.46 13.92 -4.78
C GLU A 87 23.63 12.95 -3.63
#